data_AF-A0A935KLD7-F1
#
_entry.id   AF-A0A935KLD7-F1
#
_cell.length_a   1.000
_cell.length_b   1.000
_cell.length_c   1.000
_cell.angle_alpha   90.00
_cell.angle_beta   90.00
_cell.angle_gamma   90.00
#
_symmetry.space_group_name_H-M   'P 1'
#
loop_
_entity.id
_entity.type
_entity.pdbx_description
1 polymer ?
#
loop_
_entity_poly.entity_id
_entity_poly.type
_entity_poly.pdbx_seq_one_letter_code
_entity_poly.pdbx_strand_id
1 'polypeptide(L)'
;MSLTDILDEHLSGKIALPVWKDFQSRQGVYGSLDGKAKSNGEFGISVGGDMFMENPTITAEHINAFEYLSTHAEEICDAILARFLVEYKNLQEEYGFDQADAKEVMPDVEHTGQFKDLIGLSQIHLMNVSKDNFAYVGYEFGCNWDDEHGIGFMTHKSRVVAFGGGDTSFLTWVAEEDLEK
;
A
#
# COMPACT_ATOMS: atom_id res chain seq x y z
N MET A 1 11.65 16.95 -5.68
CA MET A 1 10.29 17.29 -5.26
C MET A 1 10.22 16.97 -3.78
N SER A 2 9.90 17.94 -2.92
CA SER A 2 9.79 17.72 -1.47
C SER A 2 8.40 17.19 -1.10
N LEU A 3 8.28 16.47 0.01
CA LEU A 3 6.99 16.12 0.60
C LEU A 3 6.13 17.37 0.85
N THR A 4 6.73 18.44 1.38
CA THR A 4 6.01 19.69 1.66
C THR A 4 5.52 20.41 0.41
N ASP A 5 6.09 20.13 -0.76
CA ASP A 5 5.70 20.76 -2.02
C ASP A 5 4.46 20.10 -2.65
N ILE A 6 4.18 18.84 -2.27
CA ILE A 6 3.11 18.04 -2.88
C ILE A 6 1.85 17.94 -2.03
N LEU A 7 1.96 18.26 -0.73
CA LEU A 7 0.85 18.17 0.20
C LEU A 7 0.03 19.48 0.21
N ASP A 8 -1.27 19.33 0.30
CA ASP A 8 -2.23 20.42 0.50
C ASP A 8 -2.48 20.70 2.00
N GLU A 9 -3.45 21.57 2.29
CA GLU A 9 -3.87 21.92 3.65
C GLU A 9 -4.47 20.74 4.45
N HIS A 10 -4.82 19.65 3.78
CA HIS A 10 -5.30 18.40 4.38
C HIS A 10 -4.20 17.35 4.49
N LEU A 11 -2.93 17.74 4.32
CA LEU A 11 -1.77 16.86 4.40
C LEU A 11 -1.89 15.67 3.44
N SER A 12 -2.52 15.92 2.29
CA SER A 12 -2.73 14.96 1.23
C SER A 12 -2.19 15.50 -0.08
N GLY A 13 -1.73 14.62 -0.97
CA GLY A 13 -1.07 15.01 -2.21
C GLY A 13 -0.99 13.88 -3.20
N LYS A 14 -0.16 14.06 -4.23
CA LYS A 14 0.12 13.02 -5.23
C LYS A 14 1.61 12.74 -5.35
N ILE A 15 1.93 11.48 -5.60
CA ILE A 15 3.29 11.00 -5.85
C ILE A 15 3.32 10.14 -7.10
N ALA A 16 4.40 10.25 -7.88
CA ALA A 16 4.66 9.36 -9.01
C ALA A 16 5.57 8.21 -8.55
N LEU A 17 5.08 6.98 -8.65
CA LEU A 17 5.83 5.74 -8.43
C LEU A 17 5.72 4.83 -9.67
N PRO A 18 6.60 5.04 -10.69
CA PRO A 18 6.54 4.31 -11.94
C PRO A 18 6.69 2.79 -11.81
N VAL A 19 7.22 2.28 -10.69
CA VAL A 19 7.32 0.84 -10.41
C VAL A 19 5.96 0.15 -10.37
N TRP A 20 4.91 0.87 -9.97
CA TRP A 20 3.52 0.38 -9.92
C TRP A 20 2.75 0.67 -11.21
N LYS A 21 3.43 1.16 -12.25
CA LYS A 21 2.83 1.28 -13.58
C LYS A 21 2.50 -0.11 -14.12
N ASP A 22 1.45 -0.17 -14.94
CA ASP A 22 0.95 -1.39 -15.61
C ASP A 22 0.23 -2.39 -14.68
N PHE A 23 0.17 -2.10 -13.37
CA PHE A 23 -0.79 -2.73 -12.45
C PHE A 23 -2.21 -2.22 -12.74
N GLN A 24 -3.21 -2.82 -12.12
CA GLN A 24 -4.58 -2.31 -12.23
C GLN A 24 -4.67 -0.86 -11.73
N SER A 25 -5.50 -0.05 -12.39
CA SER A 25 -5.92 1.21 -11.79
C SER A 25 -6.96 0.90 -10.71
N ARG A 26 -6.71 1.41 -9.50
CA ARG A 26 -7.53 1.23 -8.30
C ARG A 26 -7.75 2.58 -7.61
N GLN A 27 -8.04 3.60 -8.40
CA GLN A 27 -8.24 4.98 -7.94
C GLN A 27 -9.72 5.31 -7.70
N GLY A 28 -10.59 4.31 -7.72
CA GLY A 28 -12.00 4.43 -7.35
C GLY A 28 -12.18 4.60 -5.84
N VAL A 29 -13.42 4.80 -5.41
CA VAL A 29 -13.76 4.92 -3.99
C VAL A 29 -13.33 3.63 -3.26
N TYR A 30 -12.62 3.78 -2.14
CA TYR A 30 -12.06 2.65 -1.36
C TYR A 30 -11.19 1.69 -2.18
N GLY A 31 -10.40 2.20 -3.12
CA GLY A 31 -9.53 1.37 -3.94
C GLY A 31 -10.27 0.50 -4.97
N SER A 32 -11.56 0.77 -5.24
CA SER A 32 -12.31 0.07 -6.29
C SER A 32 -11.77 0.36 -7.70
N LEU A 33 -12.17 -0.46 -8.67
CA LEU A 33 -11.84 -0.25 -10.08
C LEU A 33 -12.40 1.09 -10.58
N ASP A 34 -11.53 1.95 -11.10
CA ASP A 34 -11.88 3.19 -11.79
C ASP A 34 -11.91 3.04 -13.32
N GLY A 35 -11.54 1.87 -13.84
CA GLY A 35 -11.65 1.54 -15.25
C GLY A 35 -10.87 0.30 -15.65
N LYS A 36 -10.80 0.06 -16.98
CA LYS A 36 -10.01 -1.03 -17.57
C LYS A 36 -8.57 -0.63 -17.89
N ALA A 37 -8.26 0.66 -17.80
CA ALA A 37 -6.91 1.15 -18.04
C ALA A 37 -5.99 0.69 -16.91
N LYS A 38 -4.73 0.42 -17.26
CA LYS A 38 -3.69 0.19 -16.26
C LYS A 38 -3.30 1.48 -15.56
N SER A 39 -2.79 1.37 -14.34
CA SER A 39 -2.25 2.50 -13.60
C SER A 39 -1.15 3.20 -14.40
N ASN A 40 -1.18 4.53 -14.37
CA ASN A 40 -0.15 5.38 -14.96
C ASN A 40 1.06 5.57 -14.01
N GLY A 41 1.00 5.03 -12.79
CA GLY A 41 2.02 5.18 -11.77
C GLY A 41 1.90 6.45 -10.91
N GLU A 42 0.78 7.16 -10.95
CA GLU A 42 0.50 8.28 -10.03
C GLU A 42 -0.53 7.88 -8.97
N PHE A 43 -0.24 8.18 -7.71
CA PHE A 43 -1.04 7.74 -6.57
C PHE A 43 -1.25 8.86 -5.56
N GLY A 44 -2.33 8.77 -4.78
CA GLY A 44 -2.48 9.58 -3.59
C GLY A 44 -1.41 9.26 -2.56
N ILE A 45 -1.00 10.28 -1.80
CA ILE A 45 -0.21 10.13 -0.58
C ILE A 45 -0.78 11.02 0.52
N SER A 46 -0.83 10.55 1.76
CA SER A 46 -1.27 11.33 2.91
C SER A 46 -0.39 11.14 4.12
N VAL A 47 -0.45 12.08 5.08
CA VAL A 47 0.25 12.00 6.37
C VAL A 47 -0.75 11.81 7.50
N GLY A 48 -0.46 10.89 8.40
CA GLY A 48 -1.14 10.74 9.68
C GLY A 48 -1.90 9.44 9.89
N GLY A 49 -2.13 8.63 8.84
CA GLY A 49 -2.92 7.40 8.95
C GLY A 49 -4.32 7.65 9.52
N ASP A 50 -4.76 6.81 10.44
CA ASP A 50 -6.01 6.93 11.21
C ASP A 50 -6.00 8.07 12.26
N MET A 51 -4.86 8.70 12.50
CA MET A 51 -4.69 9.82 13.44
C MET A 51 -4.86 11.20 12.76
N PHE A 52 -5.48 11.26 11.59
CA PHE A 52 -5.69 12.50 10.84
C PHE A 52 -6.49 13.57 11.61
N MET A 53 -7.36 13.16 12.54
CA MET A 53 -8.14 14.06 13.40
C MET A 53 -7.30 14.74 14.50
N GLU A 54 -6.06 14.28 14.73
CA GLU A 54 -5.17 14.85 15.74
C GLU A 54 -4.30 16.01 15.22
N ASN A 55 -4.62 16.56 14.04
CA ASN A 55 -3.84 17.59 13.34
C ASN A 55 -2.35 17.18 13.21
N PRO A 56 -2.04 16.11 12.47
CA PRO A 56 -0.66 15.70 12.25
C PRO A 56 0.19 16.86 11.76
N THR A 57 1.41 16.98 12.25
CA THR A 57 2.38 17.93 11.69
C THR A 57 3.39 17.17 10.87
N ILE A 58 3.84 17.75 9.76
CA ILE A 58 4.92 17.15 8.98
C ILE A 58 6.20 17.24 9.81
N THR A 59 6.81 16.09 10.11
CA THR A 59 8.04 15.99 10.89
C THR A 59 9.20 15.62 9.97
N ALA A 60 10.43 15.63 10.51
CA ALA A 60 11.60 15.20 9.76
C ALA A 60 11.51 13.72 9.35
N GLU A 61 10.90 12.88 10.19
CA GLU A 61 10.74 11.45 9.97
C GLU A 61 9.79 11.15 8.80
N HIS A 62 8.74 11.96 8.61
CA HIS A 62 7.88 11.90 7.41
C HIS A 62 8.66 12.24 6.14
N ILE A 63 9.48 13.29 6.19
CA ILE A 63 10.32 13.69 5.05
C ILE A 63 11.33 12.60 4.70
N ASN A 64 12.02 12.04 5.70
CA ASN A 64 12.97 10.95 5.49
C ASN A 64 12.32 9.70 4.90
N ALA A 65 11.12 9.33 5.38
CA ALA A 65 10.37 8.20 4.84
C ALA A 65 9.95 8.44 3.38
N PHE A 66 9.46 9.63 3.06
CA PHE A 66 9.12 10.01 1.70
C PHE A 66 10.33 9.97 0.75
N GLU A 67 11.48 10.50 1.18
CA GLU A 67 12.71 10.46 0.41
C GLU A 67 13.21 9.03 0.21
N TYR A 68 13.14 8.18 1.24
CA TYR A 68 13.50 6.77 1.15
C TYR A 68 12.60 6.03 0.17
N LEU A 69 11.29 6.15 0.33
CA LEU A 69 10.26 5.60 -0.57
C LEU A 69 10.56 5.98 -2.02
N SER A 70 10.79 7.26 -2.28
CA SER A 70 10.99 7.79 -3.64
C SER A 70 12.27 7.24 -4.29
N THR A 71 13.30 6.96 -3.49
CA THR A 71 14.61 6.50 -3.96
C THR A 71 14.74 4.99 -4.02
N HIS A 72 13.95 4.24 -3.24
CA HIS A 72 14.00 2.78 -3.10
C HIS A 72 12.68 2.10 -3.51
N ALA A 73 11.87 2.76 -4.35
CA ALA A 73 10.55 2.27 -4.74
C ALA A 73 10.57 0.86 -5.35
N GLU A 74 11.62 0.51 -6.12
CA GLU A 74 11.80 -0.83 -6.69
C GLU A 74 12.00 -1.89 -5.60
N GLU A 75 12.91 -1.64 -4.66
CA GLU A 75 13.19 -2.55 -3.55
C GLU A 75 11.95 -2.77 -2.67
N ILE A 76 11.20 -1.70 -2.39
CA ILE A 76 9.96 -1.76 -1.62
C ILE A 76 8.88 -2.57 -2.36
N CYS A 77 8.70 -2.32 -3.66
CA CYS A 77 7.75 -3.06 -4.49
C CYS A 77 8.09 -4.56 -4.49
N ASP A 78 9.35 -4.91 -4.72
CA ASP A 78 9.81 -6.29 -4.71
C ASP A 78 9.57 -6.96 -3.34
N ALA A 79 9.84 -6.25 -2.25
CA ALA A 79 9.60 -6.75 -0.89
C ALA A 79 8.10 -7.00 -0.61
N ILE A 80 7.23 -6.06 -1.01
CA ILE A 80 5.77 -6.19 -0.88
C ILE A 80 5.26 -7.39 -1.69
N LEU A 81 5.63 -7.48 -2.96
CA LEU A 81 5.16 -8.56 -3.83
C LEU A 81 5.71 -9.92 -3.41
N ALA A 82 6.96 -9.98 -2.95
CA ALA A 82 7.54 -11.21 -2.43
C ALA A 82 6.83 -11.68 -1.16
N ARG A 83 6.51 -10.77 -0.23
CA ARG A 83 5.69 -11.09 0.94
C ARG A 83 4.29 -11.54 0.50
N PHE A 84 3.68 -10.82 -0.43
CA PHE A 84 2.33 -11.15 -0.89
C PHE A 84 2.26 -12.52 -1.55
N LEU A 85 3.25 -12.92 -2.35
CA LEU A 85 3.31 -14.25 -2.96
C LEU A 85 3.24 -15.39 -1.92
N VAL A 86 3.85 -15.20 -0.75
CA VAL A 86 3.82 -16.18 0.34
C VAL A 86 2.42 -16.20 0.99
N GLU A 87 1.84 -15.03 1.23
CA GLU A 87 0.55 -14.92 1.94
C GLU A 87 -0.66 -15.22 1.06
N TYR A 88 -0.53 -15.07 -0.25
CA TYR A 88 -1.64 -15.18 -1.20
C TYR A 88 -2.34 -16.55 -1.13
N LYS A 89 -1.57 -17.62 -0.89
CA LYS A 89 -2.13 -18.97 -0.71
C LYS A 89 -3.02 -19.08 0.54
N ASN A 90 -2.59 -18.46 1.64
CA ASN A 90 -3.39 -18.41 2.87
C ASN A 90 -4.68 -17.63 2.61
N LEU A 91 -4.59 -16.53 1.86
CA LEU A 91 -5.75 -15.71 1.48
C LEU A 91 -6.72 -16.49 0.58
N GLN A 92 -6.22 -17.24 -0.41
CA GLN A 92 -7.04 -18.10 -1.26
C GLN A 92 -7.82 -19.14 -0.44
N GLU A 93 -7.18 -19.75 0.57
CA GLU A 93 -7.82 -20.69 1.48
C GLU A 93 -8.88 -20.03 2.37
N GLU A 94 -8.62 -18.82 2.86
CA GLU A 94 -9.55 -18.05 3.70
C GLU A 94 -10.83 -17.64 2.96
N TYR A 95 -10.69 -17.10 1.73
CA TYR A 95 -11.87 -16.76 0.91
C TYR A 95 -12.61 -18.01 0.41
N GLY A 96 -11.89 -19.10 0.14
CA GLY A 96 -12.50 -20.42 -0.11
C GLY A 96 -13.41 -20.47 -1.34
N PHE A 97 -13.16 -19.64 -2.36
CA PHE A 97 -13.91 -19.68 -3.62
C PHE A 97 -13.87 -21.08 -4.23
N ASP A 98 -14.95 -21.46 -4.94
CA ASP A 98 -14.92 -22.70 -5.70
C ASP A 98 -13.94 -22.60 -6.89
N GLN A 99 -13.59 -23.74 -7.49
CA GLN A 99 -12.58 -23.76 -8.56
C GLN A 99 -12.95 -22.94 -9.81
N ALA A 100 -14.24 -22.70 -10.07
CA ALA A 100 -14.65 -21.92 -11.23
C ALA A 100 -14.46 -20.43 -10.93
N ASP A 101 -14.95 -19.98 -9.78
CA ASP A 101 -14.87 -18.59 -9.35
C ASP A 101 -13.41 -18.19 -9.06
N ALA A 102 -12.64 -19.05 -8.37
CA ALA A 102 -11.23 -18.80 -8.07
C ALA A 102 -10.41 -18.56 -9.35
N LYS A 103 -10.65 -19.31 -10.43
CA LYS A 103 -9.94 -19.10 -11.71
C LYS A 103 -10.22 -17.75 -12.34
N GLU A 104 -11.37 -17.16 -12.06
CA GLU A 104 -11.77 -15.87 -12.61
C GLU A 104 -11.26 -14.70 -11.76
N VAL A 105 -11.43 -14.76 -10.44
CA VAL A 105 -11.14 -13.61 -9.56
C VAL A 105 -9.87 -13.74 -8.74
N MET A 106 -9.42 -14.97 -8.42
CA MET A 106 -8.30 -15.22 -7.52
C MET A 106 -7.44 -16.43 -7.97
N PRO A 107 -6.93 -16.43 -9.22
CA PRO A 107 -6.27 -17.58 -9.82
C PRO A 107 -4.92 -17.86 -9.14
N ASP A 108 -4.41 -19.09 -9.29
CA ASP A 108 -3.08 -19.44 -8.79
C ASP A 108 -1.99 -18.54 -9.37
N VAL A 109 -1.11 -18.06 -8.48
CA VAL A 109 0.04 -17.22 -8.82
C VAL A 109 1.34 -17.97 -8.48
N GLU A 110 2.22 -18.09 -9.46
CA GLU A 110 3.52 -18.74 -9.34
C GLU A 110 4.66 -17.72 -9.18
N HIS A 111 4.49 -16.50 -9.71
CA HIS A 111 5.47 -15.44 -9.62
C HIS A 111 4.85 -14.05 -9.50
N THR A 112 5.57 -13.14 -8.84
CA THR A 112 5.10 -11.78 -8.48
C THR A 112 4.56 -10.95 -9.65
N GLY A 113 5.14 -11.13 -10.85
CA GLY A 113 4.69 -10.41 -12.04
C GLY A 113 3.22 -10.61 -12.43
N GLN A 114 2.59 -11.73 -12.03
CA GLN A 114 1.17 -11.99 -12.33
C GLN A 114 0.22 -11.11 -11.52
N PHE A 115 0.67 -10.54 -10.40
CA PHE A 115 -0.16 -9.66 -9.56
C PHE A 115 -0.56 -8.36 -10.27
N LYS A 116 0.12 -7.97 -11.35
CA LYS A 116 -0.22 -6.78 -12.16
C LYS A 116 -1.64 -6.81 -12.73
N ASP A 117 -2.20 -8.00 -12.89
CA ASP A 117 -3.57 -8.20 -13.40
C ASP A 117 -4.59 -8.45 -12.28
N LEU A 118 -4.16 -8.47 -11.02
CA LEU A 118 -4.96 -8.89 -9.87
C LEU A 118 -5.14 -7.80 -8.81
N ILE A 119 -4.14 -6.93 -8.64
CA ILE A 119 -4.13 -5.86 -7.65
C ILE A 119 -3.70 -4.53 -8.26
N GLY A 120 -3.96 -3.45 -7.55
CA GLY A 120 -3.43 -2.13 -7.86
C GLY A 120 -3.32 -1.26 -6.62
N LEU A 121 -2.23 -0.50 -6.51
CA LEU A 121 -2.01 0.46 -5.43
C LEU A 121 -3.07 1.57 -5.53
N SER A 122 -3.79 1.83 -4.44
CA SER A 122 -4.79 2.89 -4.36
C SER A 122 -4.19 4.12 -3.69
N GLN A 123 -3.59 3.95 -2.52
CA GLN A 123 -3.19 5.05 -1.64
C GLN A 123 -1.94 4.70 -0.83
N ILE A 124 -1.15 5.72 -0.51
CA ILE A 124 0.02 5.63 0.37
C ILE A 124 -0.24 6.46 1.62
N HIS A 125 0.17 5.94 2.77
CA HIS A 125 0.05 6.57 4.07
C HIS A 125 1.41 6.70 4.75
N LEU A 126 1.86 7.93 5.01
CA LEU A 126 2.99 8.20 5.90
C LEU A 126 2.44 8.27 7.33
N MET A 127 2.90 7.37 8.20
CA MET A 127 2.36 7.20 9.53
C MET A 127 2.99 8.16 10.54
N ASN A 128 2.21 8.61 11.53
CA ASN A 128 2.72 9.40 12.67
C ASN A 128 3.62 8.60 13.63
N VAL A 129 3.81 7.31 13.37
CA VAL A 129 4.70 6.42 14.10
C VAL A 129 6.02 6.34 13.36
N SER A 130 7.13 6.42 14.08
CA SER A 130 8.48 6.39 13.49
C SER A 130 9.46 5.54 14.29
N LYS A 131 10.43 4.95 13.59
CA LYS A 131 11.56 4.18 14.13
C LYS A 131 12.83 4.59 13.40
N ASP A 132 13.94 4.71 14.10
CA ASP A 132 15.25 5.05 13.52
C ASP A 132 15.27 6.30 12.62
N ASN A 133 14.48 7.32 12.97
CA ASN A 133 14.33 8.58 12.23
C ASN A 133 13.55 8.48 10.89
N PHE A 134 12.76 7.42 10.70
CA PHE A 134 11.86 7.24 9.55
C PHE A 134 10.45 6.91 10.02
N ALA A 135 9.46 7.60 9.48
CA ALA A 135 8.07 7.22 9.61
C ALA A 135 7.83 5.85 8.96
N TYR A 136 6.87 5.09 9.50
CA TYR A 136 6.34 3.91 8.81
C TYR A 136 5.55 4.35 7.57
N VAL A 137 5.49 3.47 6.56
CA VAL A 137 4.77 3.72 5.32
C VAL A 137 3.81 2.58 5.04
N GLY A 138 2.54 2.92 4.91
CA GLY A 138 1.48 2.02 4.52
C GLY A 138 1.12 2.12 3.04
N TYR A 139 0.71 0.98 2.48
CA TYR A 139 0.30 0.83 1.09
C TYR A 139 -1.04 0.12 1.05
N GLU A 140 -2.06 0.82 0.59
CA GLU A 140 -3.41 0.30 0.40
C GLU A 140 -3.57 -0.18 -1.04
N PHE A 141 -4.14 -1.36 -1.25
CA PHE A 141 -4.38 -1.91 -2.58
C PHE A 141 -5.83 -2.36 -2.74
N GLY A 142 -6.38 -2.13 -3.94
CA GLY A 142 -7.57 -2.82 -4.41
C GLY A 142 -7.22 -4.17 -5.03
N CYS A 143 -8.18 -5.10 -5.06
CA CYS A 143 -8.00 -6.44 -5.62
C CYS A 143 -9.26 -6.95 -6.35
N ASN A 144 -9.14 -8.03 -7.12
CA ASN A 144 -10.25 -8.56 -7.93
C ASN A 144 -11.32 -9.31 -7.14
N TRP A 145 -10.96 -9.85 -5.97
CA TRP A 145 -11.82 -10.73 -5.20
C TRP A 145 -12.54 -10.04 -4.03
N ASP A 146 -12.15 -8.79 -3.72
CA ASP A 146 -12.76 -7.99 -2.66
C ASP A 146 -12.74 -6.51 -3.05
N ASP A 147 -13.92 -6.00 -3.40
CA ASP A 147 -14.14 -4.59 -3.78
C ASP A 147 -14.41 -3.67 -2.58
N GLU A 148 -14.55 -4.21 -1.36
CA GLU A 148 -14.90 -3.43 -0.16
C GLU A 148 -13.70 -3.22 0.76
N HIS A 149 -12.86 -4.25 0.97
CA HIS A 149 -11.83 -4.23 2.00
C HIS A 149 -10.40 -4.12 1.47
N GLY A 150 -10.15 -4.57 0.23
CA GLY A 150 -8.81 -4.56 -0.36
C GLY A 150 -7.76 -5.32 0.46
N ILE A 151 -6.48 -5.00 0.23
CA ILE A 151 -5.35 -5.52 1.01
C ILE A 151 -4.40 -4.40 1.41
N GLY A 152 -3.77 -4.53 2.56
CA GLY A 152 -2.90 -3.50 3.13
C GLY A 152 -1.54 -4.07 3.55
N PHE A 153 -0.51 -3.26 3.34
CA PHE A 153 0.85 -3.54 3.81
C PHE A 153 1.36 -2.37 4.62
N MET A 154 2.11 -2.66 5.68
CA MET A 154 2.90 -1.67 6.41
C MET A 154 4.38 -2.00 6.24
N THR A 155 5.19 -0.96 6.03
CA THR A 155 6.64 -1.09 5.90
C THR A 155 7.37 -0.14 6.84
N HIS A 156 8.58 -0.55 7.23
CA HIS A 156 9.61 0.35 7.72
C HIS A 156 10.78 0.27 6.76
N LYS A 157 11.01 1.36 6.00
CA LYS A 157 11.90 1.34 4.82
C LYS A 157 11.46 0.24 3.84
N SER A 158 12.36 -0.66 3.43
CA SER A 158 12.03 -1.79 2.55
C SER A 158 11.55 -3.05 3.27
N ARG A 159 11.52 -3.05 4.61
CA ARG A 159 11.04 -4.20 5.38
C ARG A 159 9.52 -4.16 5.51
N VAL A 160 8.84 -5.18 5.00
CA VAL A 160 7.42 -5.40 5.26
C VAL A 160 7.24 -5.88 6.71
N VAL A 161 6.53 -5.09 7.52
CA VAL A 161 6.32 -5.35 8.94
C VAL A 161 4.95 -5.97 9.23
N ALA A 162 3.96 -5.69 8.38
CA ALA A 162 2.61 -6.24 8.48
C ALA A 162 1.96 -6.42 7.10
N PHE A 163 1.00 -7.35 7.05
CA PHE A 163 0.11 -7.65 5.93
C PHE A 163 -1.28 -7.98 6.49
N GLY A 164 -2.33 -7.50 5.84
CA GLY A 164 -3.73 -7.76 6.20
C GLY A 164 -4.71 -7.11 5.23
N GLY A 165 -5.90 -6.74 5.71
CA GLY A 165 -6.86 -5.94 4.96
C GLY A 165 -6.36 -4.52 4.68
N GLY A 166 -7.09 -3.74 3.88
CA GLY A 166 -6.69 -2.37 3.49
C GLY A 166 -6.38 -1.46 4.70
N ASP A 167 -7.08 -1.65 5.80
CA ASP A 167 -6.89 -0.94 7.07
C ASP A 167 -5.49 -1.12 7.69
N THR A 168 -4.83 -2.24 7.42
CA THR A 168 -3.44 -2.51 7.84
C THR A 168 -2.47 -1.44 7.35
N SER A 169 -2.79 -0.75 6.25
CA SER A 169 -1.98 0.33 5.70
C SER A 169 -2.09 1.65 6.44
N PHE A 170 -3.12 1.88 7.26
CA PHE A 170 -3.32 3.19 7.91
C PHE A 170 -3.65 3.14 9.39
N LEU A 171 -3.78 1.96 10.00
CA LEU A 171 -4.01 1.85 11.44
C LEU A 171 -2.71 2.03 12.24
N THR A 172 -2.69 2.99 13.16
CA THR A 172 -1.50 3.37 13.95
C THR A 172 -0.94 2.22 14.78
N TRP A 173 -1.80 1.41 15.39
CA TRP A 173 -1.39 0.30 16.25
C TRP A 173 -0.55 -0.77 15.51
N VAL A 174 -0.73 -0.89 14.18
CA VAL A 174 0.07 -1.83 13.36
C VAL A 174 1.54 -1.41 13.32
N ALA A 175 1.80 -0.11 13.23
CA ALA A 175 3.17 0.41 13.28
C ALA A 175 3.75 0.32 14.70
N GLU A 176 2.93 0.56 15.74
CA GLU A 176 3.34 0.43 17.14
C GLU A 176 3.75 -1.01 17.50
N GLU A 177 3.06 -2.03 16.98
CA GLU A 177 3.41 -3.43 17.22
C GLU A 177 4.85 -3.79 16.76
N ASP A 178 5.35 -3.13 15.71
CA ASP A 178 6.73 -3.33 15.25
C ASP A 178 7.77 -2.49 16.01
N LEU A 179 7.37 -1.44 16.72
CA LEU A 179 8.26 -0.70 17.62
C LEU A 179 8.74 -1.57 18.79
N GLU A 180 7.91 -2.52 19.22
CA GLU A 180 8.20 -3.40 20.34
C GLU A 180 9.14 -4.58 19.97
N LYS A 181 9.50 -4.72 18.68
CA LYS A 181 10.36 -5.78 18.13
C LYS A 181 11.78 -5.30 17.85
#